data_AF-A0A4Q6G759-F1
#
_entry.id   AF-A0A4Q6G759-F1
#
_cell.length_a   1.000
_cell.length_b   1.000
_cell.length_c   1.000
_cell.angle_alpha   90.00
_cell.angle_beta   90.00
_cell.angle_gamma   90.00
#
_symmetry.space_group_name_H-M   'P 1'
#
loop_
_entity.id
_entity.type
_entity.pdbx_description
1 polymer ?
#
loop_
_entity_poly.entity_id
_entity_poly.type
_entity_poly.pdbx_seq_one_letter_code
_entity_poly.pdbx_strand_id
1 'polypeptide(L)' 'RVLFVELSRLEKARDELNIEFGRLQLEQATVAESNRIDQVARLRLGMKFPEAADVVVVRP' A
#
# COMPACT_ATOMS: atom_id res chain seq x y z
N ARG A 1 34.11 22.96 14.36
CA ARG A 1 33.21 22.31 15.35
C ARG A 1 31.73 22.59 15.08
N VAL A 2 31.30 23.81 14.76
CA VAL A 2 29.88 24.12 14.44
C VAL A 2 29.35 23.33 13.23
N LEU A 3 30.11 23.24 12.14
CA LEU A 3 29.72 22.47 10.95
C LEU A 3 29.49 20.98 11.22
N PHE A 4 30.25 20.40 12.17
CA PHE A 4 30.07 19.00 12.55
C PHE A 4 28.77 18.79 13.33
N VAL A 5 28.41 19.72 14.21
CA VAL A 5 27.13 19.69 14.94
C VAL A 5 25.95 19.82 14.00
N GLU A 6 26.02 20.73 13.01
CA GLU A 6 24.95 20.88 12.03
C GLU A 6 24.84 19.65 11.11
N LEU A 7 25.97 19.08 10.69
CA LEU A 7 25.99 17.82 9.93
C LEU A 7 25.29 16.70 10.70
N SER A 8 25.66 16.47 11.96
CA SER A 8 25.03 15.45 12.79
C SER A 8 23.54 15.72 13.04
N ARG A 9 23.11 16.98 13.06
CA ARG A 9 21.69 17.36 13.17
C ARG A 9 20.91 16.97 11.91
N LEU A 10 21.47 17.30 10.74
CA LEU A 10 20.86 16.99 9.44
C LEU A 10 20.83 15.49 9.17
N GLU A 11 21.87 14.75 9.56
CA GLU A 11 21.91 13.29 9.46
C GLU A 11 20.79 12.65 10.28
N LYS A 12 20.58 13.10 11.53
CA LYS A 12 19.46 12.61 12.36
C LYS A 12 18.10 12.89 11.73
N ALA A 13 17.90 14.12 11.23
CA ALA A 13 16.63 14.49 10.58
C ALA A 13 16.38 13.63 9.33
N ARG A 14 17.41 13.38 8.52
CA ARG A 14 17.32 12.47 7.37
C ARG A 14 16.96 11.04 7.80
N ASP A 15 17.59 10.55 8.86
CA ASP A 15 17.37 9.17 9.32
C ASP A 15 15.94 8.99 9.87
N GLU A 16 15.40 9.99 10.57
CA GLU A 16 13.99 10.03 11.00
C GLU A 16 13.03 10.00 9.80
N LEU A 17 13.29 10.83 8.78
CA LEU A 17 12.49 10.84 7.55
C LEU A 17 12.55 9.50 6.80
N ASN A 18 13.71 8.84 6.75
CA ASN A 18 13.85 7.54 6.11
C ASN A 18 13.05 6.45 6.84
N ILE A 19 12.98 6.50 8.17
CA ILE A 19 12.17 5.57 8.98
C ILE A 19 10.68 5.77 8.68
N GLU A 20 10.21 7.01 8.67
CA GLU A 20 8.81 7.33 8.37
C GLU A 20 8.45 6.90 6.95
N PHE A 21 9.32 7.19 5.98
CA PHE A 21 9.13 6.76 4.60
C PHE A 21 9.03 5.23 4.48
N GLY A 22 9.91 4.49 5.15
CA GLY A 22 9.84 3.02 5.19
C GLY A 22 8.52 2.50 5.78
N ARG A 23 8.00 3.13 6.83
CA ARG A 23 6.68 2.79 7.39
C ARG A 23 5.56 3.02 6.38
N LEU A 24 5.56 4.18 5.71
CA LEU A 24 4.57 4.50 4.67
C LEU A 24 4.65 3.53 3.49
N GLN A 25 5.83 3.04 3.14
CA GLN A 25 5.99 2.01 2.10
C GLN A 25 5.37 0.67 2.53
N LEU A 26 5.53 0.25 3.79
CA LEU A 26 4.88 -0.95 4.31
C LEU A 26 3.36 -0.80 4.39
N GLU A 27 2.88 0.37 4.80
CA GLU A 27 1.45 0.70 4.77
C GLU A 27 0.91 0.63 3.35
N GLN A 28 1.56 1.25 2.36
CA GLN A 28 1.16 1.14 0.95
C GLN A 28 1.17 -0.31 0.46
N ALA A 29 2.23 -1.07 0.74
CA ALA A 29 2.30 -2.47 0.33
C ALA A 29 1.16 -3.33 0.94
N THR A 30 0.69 -2.96 2.12
CA THR A 30 -0.40 -3.68 2.83
C THR A 30 -1.79 -3.17 2.43
N VAL A 31 -1.92 -1.88 2.09
CA VAL A 31 -3.21 -1.19 1.91
C VAL A 31 -3.59 -0.99 0.43
N ALA A 32 -2.64 -1.05 -0.52
CA ALA A 32 -2.84 -0.31 -1.77
C ALA A 32 -3.90 -0.84 -2.73
N GLU A 33 -3.95 -2.11 -3.17
CA GLU A 33 -4.76 -2.39 -4.37
C GLU A 33 -5.86 -3.43 -4.21
N SER A 34 -5.55 -4.69 -3.93
CA SER A 34 -6.57 -5.74 -4.08
C SER A 34 -7.73 -5.64 -3.08
N ASN A 35 -7.46 -5.40 -1.79
CA ASN A 35 -8.53 -5.38 -0.77
C ASN A 35 -9.45 -4.16 -0.90
N ARG A 36 -8.88 -2.99 -1.19
CA ARG A 36 -9.66 -1.76 -1.35
C ARG A 36 -10.45 -1.77 -2.65
N ILE A 37 -9.87 -2.24 -3.75
CA ILE A 37 -10.56 -2.36 -5.03
C ILE A 37 -11.72 -3.35 -4.91
N ASP A 38 -11.51 -4.53 -4.32
CA ASP A 38 -12.57 -5.53 -4.10
C ASP A 38 -13.70 -4.98 -3.21
N GLN A 39 -13.37 -4.29 -2.12
CA GLN A 39 -14.37 -3.71 -1.23
C GLN A 39 -15.18 -2.60 -1.92
N VAL A 40 -14.54 -1.72 -2.69
CA VAL A 40 -15.23 -0.68 -3.46
C VAL A 40 -16.09 -1.29 -4.57
N ALA A 41 -15.60 -2.32 -5.27
CA ALA A 41 -16.35 -3.04 -6.29
C ALA A 41 -17.61 -3.70 -5.72
N ARG A 42 -17.52 -4.36 -4.55
CA ARG A 42 -18.68 -4.92 -3.86
C ARG A 42 -19.68 -3.86 -3.44
N LEU A 43 -19.19 -2.79 -2.78
CA LEU A 43 -20.07 -1.79 -2.16
C LEU A 43 -20.70 -0.82 -3.16
N ARG A 44 -19.95 -0.40 -4.19
CA ARG A 44 -20.42 0.61 -5.15
C ARG A 44 -20.98 0.01 -6.44
N LEU A 45 -20.41 -1.09 -6.90
CA LEU A 45 -20.80 -1.71 -8.16
C LEU A 45 -21.66 -2.96 -7.96
N GLY A 46 -21.91 -3.38 -6.71
CA GLY A 46 -22.67 -4.58 -6.38
C GLY A 46 -21.98 -5.86 -6.87
N MET A 47 -20.68 -5.81 -7.16
CA MET A 47 -19.96 -6.97 -7.66
C MET A 47 -19.94 -8.07 -6.60
N LYS A 48 -20.26 -9.30 -7.01
CA LYS A 48 -20.18 -10.50 -6.17
C LYS A 48 -19.26 -11.51 -6.84
N PHE A 49 -18.76 -12.46 -6.05
CA PHE A 49 -18.16 -13.65 -6.65
C PHE A 49 -19.24 -14.41 -7.42
N PRO A 50 -18.94 -14.92 -8.63
CA PRO A 50 -19.88 -15.74 -9.38
C PRO A 50 -20.17 -17.02 -8.60
N GLU A 51 -21.43 -17.44 -8.60
CA GLU A 51 -21.81 -18.74 -8.07
C GLU A 51 -21.41 -19.83 -9.05
N ALA A 52 -21.36 -21.09 -8.59
CA ALA A 52 -20.98 -22.21 -9.47
C ALA A 52 -21.84 -22.30 -10.73
N ALA A 53 -23.11 -21.87 -10.66
CA ALA A 53 -24.03 -21.82 -11.79
C ALA A 53 -23.70 -20.71 -12.81
N ASP A 54 -22.94 -19.68 -12.42
CA ASP A 54 -22.57 -18.54 -13.27
C ASP A 54 -21.27 -18.83 -14.07
N VAL A 55 -20.58 -19.94 -13.81
CA VAL A 55 -19.28 -20.27 -14.39
C VAL A 55 -19.42 -21.34 -15.48
N VAL A 56 -19.08 -20.98 -16.72
CA VAL A 56 -19.05 -21.91 -17.86
C VAL A 56 -17.61 -22.13 -18.32
N VAL A 57 -17.17 -23.39 -18.35
CA VAL A 57 -15.84 -23.77 -18.87
C VAL A 57 -15.94 -24.03 -20.37
N VAL A 58 -15.32 -23.16 -21.16
CA VAL A 58 -15.20 -23.35 -22.61
C VAL A 58 -13.94 -24.16 -22.91
N ARG A 59 -14.08 -25.30 -23.60
CA ARG A 59 -12.95 -26.08 -24.11
C ARG A 59 -12.65 -25.65 -25.56
N PRO A 60 -11.36 -25.58 -25.94
CA PRO A 60 -10.95 -25.21 -27.30
C PRO A 60 -11.40 -26.24 -28.34
#